data_AF-A0A293MHS5-F1
#
_entry.id   AF-A0A293MHS5-F1
#
_cell.length_a   1.000
_cell.length_b   1.000
_cell.length_c   1.000
_cell.angle_alpha   90.00
_cell.angle_beta   90.00
_cell.angle_gamma   90.00
#
_symmetry.space_group_name_H-M   'P 1'
#
loop_
_entity.id
_entity.type
_entity.pdbx_description
1 polymer ?
#
loop_
_entity_poly.entity_id
_entity_poly.type
_entity_poly.pdbx_seq_one_letter_code
_entity_poly.pdbx_strand_id
1 'polypeptide(L)'
;MEHESLAERILLDLSNVFKKEPYIKEFDVLPVSNSSCNRSPVVCMDGHLALGSWCIPHVYGYAYSKLMEARSNIARYEKDSVLGWSRLVILVNPDVQLAWNVRKELFLCKQTTFEEELKFSHLVLTRKPKCSEVFAHRRWILQHTLPGLSNDRMGNILQEELKACQMAANKYHSNYYAWTYRIWLMDSFVHGNPLVLESEIQMTRDWVQSHVSDCSGLYLLKRVGSSPLLVRELALCDELCLQFPGHEAVWSHRRFCLWWLHPPSSVAATNGEQSLAKKARGTTDWCGTEEAFLACCKTQGAWQDTLVQRHVHWLRNVLNWMGSVP
;
A
#
# COMPACT_ATOMS: atom_id res chain seq x y z
N MET A 1 -25.49 14.54 29.93
CA MET A 1 -25.72 15.98 29.69
C MET A 1 -24.44 16.80 29.54
N GLU A 2 -23.66 17.11 30.59
CA GLU A 2 -22.46 17.98 30.41
C GLU A 2 -21.38 17.38 29.49
N HIS A 3 -21.05 16.09 29.66
CA HIS A 3 -20.08 15.40 28.80
C HIS A 3 -20.55 15.24 27.35
N GLU A 4 -21.86 15.09 27.12
CA GLU A 4 -22.45 14.97 25.78
C GLU A 4 -22.40 16.31 25.06
N SER A 5 -22.81 17.40 25.73
CA SER A 5 -22.73 18.76 25.19
C SER A 5 -21.29 19.15 24.83
N LEU A 6 -20.32 18.76 25.65
CA LEU A 6 -18.90 18.94 25.34
C LEU A 6 -18.49 18.17 24.08
N ALA A 7 -18.88 16.89 23.97
CA ALA A 7 -18.55 16.07 22.80
C ALA A 7 -19.16 16.62 21.50
N GLU A 8 -20.42 17.05 21.54
CA GLU A 8 -21.12 17.70 20.42
C GLU A 8 -20.42 18.98 19.98
N ARG A 9 -20.00 19.82 20.93
CA ARG A 9 -19.22 21.03 20.63
C ARG A 9 -17.89 20.70 19.95
N ILE A 10 -17.17 19.68 20.43
CA ILE A 10 -15.89 19.24 19.83
C ILE A 10 -16.12 18.72 18.40
N LEU A 11 -17.16 17.93 18.19
CA LEU A 11 -17.54 17.41 16.86
C LEU A 11 -17.92 18.53 15.89
N LEU A 12 -18.61 19.56 16.39
CA LEU A 12 -18.97 20.74 15.63
C LEU A 12 -17.72 21.55 15.26
N ASP A 13 -16.82 21.81 16.21
CA ASP A 13 -15.56 22.49 15.97
C ASP A 13 -14.71 21.75 14.93
N LEU A 14 -14.61 20.43 15.05
CA LEU A 14 -13.92 19.56 14.10
C LEU A 14 -14.55 19.67 12.70
N SER A 15 -15.87 19.58 12.62
CA SER A 15 -16.59 19.70 11.34
C SER A 15 -16.42 21.08 10.71
N ASN A 16 -16.37 22.13 11.51
CA ASN A 16 -16.09 23.50 11.06
C ASN A 16 -14.69 23.63 10.48
N VAL A 17 -13.68 22.94 11.04
CA VAL A 17 -12.34 22.91 10.43
C VAL A 17 -12.40 22.28 9.05
N PHE A 18 -13.03 21.12 8.89
CA PHE A 18 -13.15 20.47 7.56
C PHE A 18 -13.93 21.30 6.53
N LYS A 19 -14.87 22.15 6.98
CA LYS A 19 -15.61 23.09 6.11
C LYS A 19 -14.75 24.30 5.71
N LYS A 20 -13.90 24.81 6.62
CA LYS A 20 -13.07 26.01 6.42
C LYS A 20 -11.75 25.72 5.71
N GLU A 21 -11.10 24.62 6.09
CA GLU A 21 -9.81 24.19 5.59
C GLU A 21 -10.02 23.08 4.56
N PRO A 22 -10.10 23.41 3.26
CA PRO A 22 -10.30 22.40 2.26
C PRO A 22 -9.13 21.42 2.29
N TYR A 23 -7.88 21.84 2.50
CA TYR A 23 -6.73 20.94 2.38
C TYR A 23 -6.03 20.71 3.72
N ILE A 24 -6.55 19.75 4.49
CA ILE A 24 -5.89 19.24 5.69
C ILE A 24 -4.81 18.23 5.27
N LYS A 25 -3.57 18.52 5.62
CA LYS A 25 -2.37 17.74 5.27
C LYS A 25 -2.21 16.54 6.17
N GLU A 26 -2.28 16.76 7.48
CA GLU A 26 -2.04 15.72 8.49
C GLU A 26 -2.96 15.88 9.69
N PHE A 27 -3.17 14.76 10.38
CA PHE A 27 -3.94 14.69 11.62
C PHE A 27 -3.09 14.06 12.73
N ASP A 28 -3.11 14.62 13.94
CA ASP A 28 -2.56 13.93 15.12
C ASP A 28 -3.28 14.25 16.45
N VAL A 29 -2.87 13.57 17.51
CA VAL A 29 -3.37 13.78 18.88
C VAL A 29 -2.25 14.39 19.72
N LEU A 30 -2.46 15.61 20.22
CA LEU A 30 -1.46 16.34 21.02
C LEU A 30 -1.48 15.85 22.47
N PRO A 31 -0.33 15.51 23.08
CA PRO A 31 -0.25 15.10 24.47
C PRO A 31 -0.42 16.32 25.39
N VAL A 32 -1.66 16.62 25.76
CA VAL A 32 -2.02 17.74 26.64
C VAL A 32 -2.80 17.18 27.82
N SER A 33 -2.26 17.40 29.02
CA SER A 33 -2.79 16.86 30.28
C SER A 33 -4.02 17.60 30.80
N ASN A 34 -4.16 18.90 30.51
CA ASN A 34 -5.23 19.73 31.06
C ASN A 34 -6.01 20.48 29.96
N SER A 35 -7.33 20.58 30.14
CA SER A 35 -8.13 21.56 29.41
C SER A 35 -7.75 22.95 29.93
N SER A 36 -6.92 23.68 29.20
CA SER A 36 -6.78 25.12 29.46
C SER A 36 -8.18 25.73 29.28
N CYS A 37 -8.80 26.14 30.38
CA CYS A 37 -10.19 26.59 30.41
C CYS A 37 -10.43 27.65 29.31
N ASN A 38 -11.45 27.43 28.48
CA ASN A 38 -11.88 28.23 27.32
C ASN A 38 -11.16 28.07 25.97
N ARG A 39 -10.25 27.11 25.77
CA ARG A 39 -9.76 26.78 24.42
C ARG A 39 -10.38 25.49 23.89
N SER A 40 -10.79 25.49 22.62
CA SER A 40 -11.24 24.27 21.94
C SER A 40 -10.08 23.27 21.86
N PRO A 41 -10.32 21.96 22.10
CA PRO A 41 -9.29 20.94 21.90
C PRO A 41 -8.99 20.67 20.42
N VAL A 42 -9.78 21.24 19.50
CA VAL A 42 -9.56 21.16 18.05
C VAL A 42 -8.64 22.31 17.64
N VAL A 43 -7.43 21.97 17.19
CA VAL A 43 -6.43 22.94 16.74
C VAL A 43 -6.11 22.67 15.28
N CYS A 44 -6.09 23.71 14.44
CA CYS A 44 -5.66 23.60 13.06
C CYS A 44 -4.72 24.75 12.72
N MET A 45 -3.50 24.43 12.29
CA MET A 45 -2.47 25.41 11.91
C MET A 45 -1.75 24.95 10.63
N ASP A 46 -1.71 25.79 9.60
CA ASP A 46 -1.04 25.55 8.32
C ASP A 46 -1.43 24.22 7.63
N GLY A 47 -2.68 23.81 7.81
CA GLY A 47 -3.24 22.54 7.30
C GLY A 47 -2.96 21.32 8.18
N HIS A 48 -2.36 21.47 9.36
CA HIS A 48 -2.17 20.39 10.34
C HIS A 48 -3.28 20.47 11.38
N LEU A 49 -4.15 19.46 11.39
CA LEU A 49 -5.25 19.33 12.34
C LEU A 49 -4.78 18.48 13.52
N ALA A 50 -5.14 18.86 14.74
CA ALA A 50 -4.91 18.03 15.90
C ALA A 50 -6.01 18.11 16.95
N LEU A 51 -6.14 17.04 17.73
CA LEU A 51 -7.01 16.96 18.91
C LEU A 51 -6.17 16.86 20.19
N GLY A 52 -6.53 17.61 21.22
CA GLY A 52 -5.95 17.43 22.55
C GLY A 52 -6.28 16.04 23.13
N SER A 53 -5.27 15.32 23.64
CA SER A 53 -5.41 13.94 24.14
C SER A 53 -6.47 13.79 25.23
N TRP A 54 -6.63 14.79 26.09
CA TRP A 54 -7.61 14.77 27.18
C TRP A 54 -9.06 14.63 26.70
N CYS A 55 -9.40 15.11 25.51
CA CYS A 55 -10.78 15.05 25.03
C CYS A 55 -11.13 13.71 24.39
N ILE A 56 -10.12 12.93 23.98
CA ILE A 56 -10.28 11.70 23.18
C ILE A 56 -11.22 10.69 23.85
N PRO A 57 -11.05 10.29 25.13
CA PRO A 57 -11.91 9.28 25.74
C PRO A 57 -13.39 9.68 25.74
N HIS A 58 -13.67 10.97 25.95
CA HIS A 58 -15.04 11.50 26.00
C HIS A 58 -15.67 11.58 24.61
N VAL A 59 -15.00 12.25 23.67
CA VAL A 59 -15.56 12.50 22.34
C VAL A 59 -15.61 11.22 21.51
N TYR A 60 -14.61 10.35 21.63
CA TYR A 60 -14.60 9.04 20.97
C TYR A 60 -15.69 8.13 21.50
N GLY A 61 -15.85 8.02 22.83
CA GLY A 61 -16.90 7.21 23.44
C GLY A 61 -18.29 7.65 23.01
N TYR A 62 -18.55 8.96 23.02
CA TYR A 62 -19.81 9.53 22.52
C TYR A 62 -20.07 9.19 21.05
N ALA A 63 -19.12 9.50 20.16
CA ALA A 63 -19.29 9.29 18.72
C ALA A 63 -19.42 7.80 18.35
N TYR A 64 -18.66 6.93 19.02
CA TYR A 64 -18.74 5.48 18.81
C TYR A 64 -20.12 4.94 19.22
N SER A 65 -20.62 5.33 20.40
CA SER A 65 -21.97 4.95 20.84
C SER A 65 -23.04 5.44 19.88
N LYS A 66 -22.93 6.68 19.38
CA LYS A 66 -23.87 7.22 18.40
C LYS A 66 -23.84 6.49 17.06
N LEU A 67 -22.67 6.07 16.57
CA LEU A 67 -22.58 5.21 15.38
C LEU A 67 -23.22 3.84 15.60
N MET A 68 -23.05 3.24 16.78
CA MET A 68 -23.68 1.97 17.14
C MET A 68 -25.21 2.09 17.18
N GLU A 69 -25.73 3.18 17.75
CA GLU A 69 -27.16 3.51 17.75
C GLU A 69 -27.69 3.75 16.32
N ALA A 70 -26.92 4.45 15.49
CA ALA A 70 -27.27 4.76 14.11
C ALA A 70 -27.28 3.54 13.19
N ARG A 71 -26.45 2.52 13.46
CA ARG A 71 -26.30 1.32 12.63
C ARG A 71 -27.63 0.66 12.25
N SER A 72 -28.59 0.61 13.18
CA SER A 72 -29.87 -0.07 12.94
C SER A 72 -30.80 0.75 12.03
N ASN A 73 -30.65 2.07 11.98
CA ASN A 73 -31.45 2.96 11.15
C ASN A 73 -30.77 4.33 10.97
N ILE A 74 -29.81 4.41 10.04
CA ILE A 74 -29.03 5.63 9.78
C ILE A 74 -29.94 6.79 9.33
N ALA A 75 -31.02 6.49 8.61
CA ALA A 75 -31.95 7.49 8.07
C ALA A 75 -32.69 8.31 9.16
N ARG A 76 -32.67 7.87 10.43
CA ARG A 76 -33.22 8.64 11.56
C ARG A 76 -32.37 9.82 12.00
N TYR A 77 -31.09 9.84 11.60
CA TYR A 77 -30.13 10.83 12.08
C TYR A 77 -29.79 11.83 10.99
N GLU A 78 -29.46 13.05 11.40
CA GLU A 78 -28.95 14.06 10.48
C GLU A 78 -27.63 13.60 9.85
N LYS A 79 -27.53 13.76 8.54
CA LYS A 79 -26.37 13.40 7.73
C LYS A 79 -25.05 13.96 8.30
N ASP A 80 -25.01 15.26 8.60
CA ASP A 80 -23.82 15.94 9.09
C ASP A 80 -23.35 15.36 10.45
N SER A 81 -24.30 14.92 11.28
CA SER A 81 -24.01 14.27 12.56
C SER A 81 -23.36 12.90 12.37
N VAL A 82 -23.94 12.03 11.51
CA VAL A 82 -23.36 10.71 11.21
C VAL A 82 -21.98 10.83 10.53
N LEU A 83 -21.81 11.82 9.65
CA LEU A 83 -20.52 12.16 9.07
C LEU A 83 -19.51 12.61 10.11
N GLY A 84 -19.91 13.47 11.06
CA GLY A 84 -19.08 13.92 12.16
C GLY A 84 -18.61 12.76 13.04
N TRP A 85 -19.53 11.87 13.44
CA TRP A 85 -19.21 10.72 14.28
C TRP A 85 -18.26 9.74 13.59
N SER A 86 -18.56 9.34 12.35
CA SER A 86 -17.71 8.43 11.58
C SER A 86 -16.32 9.02 11.33
N ARG A 87 -16.25 10.31 11.00
CA ARG A 87 -14.98 11.03 10.81
C ARG A 87 -14.11 10.98 12.06
N LEU A 88 -14.67 11.34 13.22
CA LEU A 88 -13.92 11.33 14.48
C LEU A 88 -13.44 9.93 14.83
N VAL A 89 -14.32 8.92 14.76
CA VAL A 89 -13.96 7.54 15.09
C VAL A 89 -12.83 7.05 14.21
N ILE A 90 -12.86 7.32 12.90
CA ILE A 90 -11.82 6.90 11.96
C ILE A 90 -10.50 7.67 12.17
N LEU A 91 -10.54 8.98 12.40
CA LEU A 91 -9.33 9.78 12.66
C LEU A 91 -8.58 9.27 13.91
N VAL A 92 -9.33 8.89 14.95
CA VAL A 92 -8.77 8.38 16.21
C VAL A 92 -8.34 6.91 16.08
N ASN A 93 -9.22 6.06 15.54
CA ASN A 93 -9.00 4.63 15.37
C ASN A 93 -9.54 4.14 14.01
N PRO A 94 -8.69 4.07 12.97
CA PRO A 94 -9.13 3.70 11.63
C PRO A 94 -9.41 2.20 11.46
N ASP A 95 -9.08 1.35 12.43
CA ASP A 95 -9.35 -0.09 12.36
C ASP A 95 -10.81 -0.44 12.70
N VAL A 96 -11.63 0.56 13.06
CA VAL A 96 -13.07 0.39 13.33
C VAL A 96 -13.84 0.24 12.01
N GLN A 97 -14.00 -1.01 11.57
CA GLN A 97 -14.72 -1.35 10.34
C GLN A 97 -16.15 -0.78 10.26
N LEU A 98 -16.86 -0.71 11.41
CA LEU A 98 -18.20 -0.13 11.49
C LEU A 98 -18.25 1.29 10.90
N ALA A 99 -17.28 2.13 11.26
CA ALA A 99 -17.27 3.52 10.83
C ALA A 99 -17.07 3.63 9.31
N TRP A 100 -16.22 2.78 8.72
CA TRP A 100 -16.05 2.71 7.26
C TRP A 100 -17.32 2.22 6.56
N ASN A 101 -18.00 1.21 7.10
CA ASN A 101 -19.24 0.71 6.51
C ASN A 101 -20.35 1.75 6.54
N VAL A 102 -20.49 2.50 7.64
CA VAL A 102 -21.38 3.67 7.71
C VAL A 102 -21.05 4.68 6.61
N ARG A 103 -19.77 4.97 6.36
CA ARG A 103 -19.37 5.86 5.26
C ARG A 103 -19.71 5.31 3.89
N LYS A 104 -19.60 4.00 3.66
CA LYS A 104 -20.04 3.35 2.41
C LYS A 104 -21.54 3.49 2.21
N GLU A 105 -22.35 3.32 3.26
CA GLU A 105 -23.80 3.56 3.19
C GLU A 105 -24.11 5.03 2.84
N LEU A 106 -23.44 5.97 3.50
CA LEU A 106 -23.56 7.40 3.18
C LEU A 106 -23.18 7.69 1.71
N PHE A 107 -22.09 7.08 1.21
CA PHE A 107 -21.67 7.20 -0.18
C PHE A 107 -22.72 6.64 -1.17
N LEU A 108 -23.30 5.47 -0.88
CA LEU A 108 -24.36 4.88 -1.70
C LEU A 108 -25.61 5.76 -1.74
N CYS A 109 -25.96 6.38 -0.60
CA CYS A 109 -27.04 7.36 -0.48
C CYS A 109 -26.69 8.75 -1.04
N LYS A 110 -25.56 8.90 -1.75
CA LYS A 110 -25.07 10.16 -2.34
C LYS A 110 -24.88 11.28 -1.32
N GLN A 111 -24.58 10.91 -0.08
CA GLN A 111 -24.31 11.85 1.00
C GLN A 111 -22.84 12.26 1.06
N THR A 112 -21.93 11.50 0.48
CA THR A 112 -20.54 11.92 0.26
C THR A 112 -20.16 11.71 -1.20
N THR A 113 -19.20 12.48 -1.67
CA THR A 113 -18.64 12.31 -3.02
C THR A 113 -17.41 11.39 -3.02
N PHE A 114 -17.03 10.94 -4.20
CA PHE A 114 -15.84 10.13 -4.41
C PHE A 114 -14.57 10.84 -3.94
N GLU A 115 -14.47 12.13 -4.27
CA GLU A 115 -13.34 13.00 -3.96
C GLU A 115 -13.24 13.25 -2.44
N GLU A 116 -14.37 13.46 -1.77
CA GLU A 116 -14.43 13.64 -0.32
C GLU A 116 -13.91 12.39 0.41
N GLU A 117 -14.32 11.19 -0.02
CA GLU A 117 -13.88 9.94 0.59
C GLU A 117 -12.41 9.62 0.32
N LEU A 118 -11.92 9.84 -0.91
CA LEU A 118 -10.50 9.63 -1.23
C LEU A 118 -9.60 10.59 -0.45
N LYS A 119 -10.02 11.84 -0.32
CA LYS A 119 -9.30 12.86 0.44
C LYS A 119 -9.29 12.54 1.94
N PHE A 120 -10.44 12.15 2.49
CA PHE A 120 -10.52 11.78 3.89
C PHE A 120 -9.68 10.53 4.20
N SER A 121 -9.78 9.48 3.38
CA SER A 121 -8.97 8.27 3.56
C SER A 121 -7.48 8.53 3.35
N HIS A 122 -7.09 9.47 2.48
CA HIS A 122 -5.70 9.89 2.34
C HIS A 122 -5.18 10.55 3.63
N LEU A 123 -5.94 11.47 4.24
CA LEU A 123 -5.60 12.07 5.53
C LEU A 123 -5.41 11.01 6.63
N VAL A 124 -6.19 9.93 6.61
CA VAL A 124 -6.01 8.83 7.57
C VAL A 124 -4.69 8.08 7.32
N LEU A 125 -4.31 7.86 6.05
CA LEU A 125 -3.03 7.23 5.69
C LEU A 125 -1.81 8.07 6.11
N THR A 126 -1.92 9.41 6.16
CA THR A 126 -0.78 10.24 6.59
C THR A 126 -0.40 9.97 8.04
N ARG A 127 -1.36 9.59 8.90
CA ARG A 127 -1.13 9.20 10.30
C ARG A 127 -0.92 7.70 10.50
N LYS A 128 -1.72 6.87 9.80
CA LYS A 128 -1.73 5.40 9.96
C LYS A 128 -1.49 4.74 8.59
N PRO A 129 -0.26 4.78 8.06
CA PRO A 129 0.06 4.30 6.72
C PRO A 129 -0.10 2.78 6.56
N LYS A 130 -0.03 2.02 7.66
CA LYS A 130 -0.19 0.55 7.70
C LYS A 130 -1.56 0.14 8.27
N CYS A 131 -2.64 0.66 7.70
CA CYS A 131 -4.02 0.32 8.09
C CYS A 131 -4.75 -0.41 6.96
N SER A 132 -5.18 -1.66 7.22
CA SER A 132 -5.87 -2.49 6.22
C SER A 132 -7.23 -1.94 5.82
N GLU A 133 -7.98 -1.41 6.80
CA GLU A 133 -9.35 -0.91 6.57
C GLU A 133 -9.37 0.29 5.62
N VAL A 134 -8.35 1.16 5.67
CA VAL A 134 -8.25 2.30 4.77
C VAL A 134 -8.09 1.83 3.33
N PHE A 135 -7.18 0.90 3.06
CA PHE A 135 -6.99 0.34 1.72
C PHE A 135 -8.21 -0.47 1.26
N ALA A 136 -8.88 -1.18 2.16
CA ALA A 136 -10.13 -1.89 1.85
C ALA A 136 -11.26 -0.91 1.46
N HIS A 137 -11.38 0.23 2.15
CA HIS A 137 -12.35 1.28 1.82
C HIS A 137 -12.04 1.93 0.47
N ARG A 138 -10.79 2.31 0.21
CA ARG A 138 -10.38 2.88 -1.08
C ARG A 138 -10.65 1.92 -2.24
N ARG A 139 -10.29 0.64 -2.06
CA ARG A 139 -10.58 -0.43 -3.03
C ARG A 139 -12.06 -0.48 -3.37
N TRP A 140 -12.91 -0.52 -2.34
CA TRP A 140 -14.37 -0.55 -2.51
C TRP A 140 -14.85 0.67 -3.29
N ILE A 141 -14.44 1.89 -2.92
CA ILE A 141 -14.93 3.11 -3.59
C ILE A 141 -14.48 3.19 -5.05
N LEU A 142 -13.23 2.82 -5.35
CA LEU A 142 -12.71 2.78 -6.72
C LEU A 142 -13.49 1.79 -7.59
N GLN A 143 -13.78 0.59 -7.08
CA GLN A 143 -14.57 -0.41 -7.80
C GLN A 143 -15.98 0.09 -8.16
N HIS A 144 -16.58 0.92 -7.31
CA HIS A 144 -17.91 1.48 -7.54
C HIS A 144 -17.90 2.69 -8.49
N THR A 145 -16.76 3.35 -8.67
CA THR A 145 -16.70 4.65 -9.35
C THR A 145 -15.95 4.60 -10.68
N LEU A 146 -14.78 3.96 -10.71
CA LEU A 146 -13.91 3.96 -11.89
C LEU A 146 -14.56 3.39 -13.16
N PRO A 147 -15.36 2.31 -13.13
CA PRO A 147 -15.96 1.76 -14.35
C PRO A 147 -16.85 2.74 -15.13
N GLY A 148 -17.35 3.79 -14.48
CA GLY A 148 -18.18 4.83 -15.12
C GLY A 148 -17.40 6.06 -15.63
N LEU A 149 -16.07 6.09 -15.51
CA LEU A 149 -15.25 7.24 -15.87
C LEU A 149 -14.58 7.09 -17.24
N SER A 150 -14.20 8.22 -17.84
CA SER A 150 -13.33 8.21 -19.02
C SER A 150 -11.93 7.68 -18.70
N ASN A 151 -11.25 7.12 -19.69
CA ASN A 151 -9.88 6.60 -19.54
C ASN A 151 -8.89 7.65 -19.02
N ASP A 152 -9.02 8.92 -19.43
CA ASP A 152 -8.18 10.02 -18.97
C ASP A 152 -8.38 10.29 -17.47
N ARG A 153 -9.63 10.43 -17.02
CA ARG A 153 -9.96 10.63 -15.60
C ARG A 153 -9.54 9.44 -14.76
N MET A 154 -9.77 8.23 -15.24
CA MET A 154 -9.32 7.01 -14.59
C MET A 154 -7.80 7.00 -14.46
N GLY A 155 -7.05 7.33 -15.52
CA GLY A 155 -5.60 7.43 -15.50
C GLY A 155 -5.09 8.40 -14.44
N ASN A 156 -5.67 9.60 -14.35
CA ASN A 156 -5.30 10.59 -13.33
C ASN A 156 -5.55 10.09 -11.91
N ILE A 157 -6.70 9.44 -11.65
CA ILE A 157 -7.00 8.88 -10.33
C ILE A 157 -6.04 7.75 -9.99
N LEU A 158 -5.75 6.85 -10.94
CA LEU A 158 -4.80 5.76 -10.73
C LEU A 158 -3.41 6.28 -10.37
N GLN A 159 -2.94 7.32 -11.05
CA GLN A 159 -1.66 7.96 -10.73
C GLN A 159 -1.64 8.51 -9.29
N GLU A 160 -2.72 9.15 -8.83
CA GLU A 160 -2.81 9.60 -7.45
C GLU A 160 -2.91 8.45 -6.43
N GLU A 161 -3.59 7.35 -6.77
CA GLU A 161 -3.62 6.14 -5.93
C GLU A 161 -2.23 5.48 -5.81
N LEU A 162 -1.48 5.43 -6.91
CA LEU A 162 -0.11 4.92 -6.94
C LEU A 162 0.81 5.81 -6.09
N LYS A 163 0.65 7.13 -6.12
CA LYS A 163 1.35 8.06 -5.20
C LYS A 163 0.95 7.84 -3.73
N ALA A 164 -0.32 7.57 -3.45
CA ALA A 164 -0.77 7.27 -2.08
C ALA A 164 -0.15 5.97 -1.53
N CYS A 165 -0.04 4.93 -2.35
CA CYS A 165 0.70 3.71 -2.00
C CYS A 165 2.16 4.03 -1.67
N GLN A 166 2.76 4.87 -2.51
CA GLN A 166 4.16 5.26 -2.39
C GLN A 166 4.44 6.02 -1.09
N MET A 167 3.60 7.00 -0.76
CA MET A 167 3.65 7.71 0.52
C MET A 167 3.55 6.74 1.71
N ALA A 168 2.62 5.79 1.66
CA ALA A 168 2.42 4.83 2.74
C ALA A 168 3.59 3.84 2.89
N ALA A 169 4.22 3.43 1.78
CA ALA A 169 5.43 2.60 1.80
C ALA A 169 6.65 3.37 2.34
N ASN A 170 6.81 4.65 1.97
CA ASN A 170 7.85 5.54 2.51
C ASN A 170 7.77 5.71 4.03
N LYS A 171 6.55 5.85 4.58
CA LYS A 171 6.36 6.05 6.02
C LYS A 171 6.52 4.75 6.84
N TYR A 172 6.50 3.57 6.23
CA TYR A 172 6.61 2.30 6.95
C TYR A 172 7.29 1.21 6.10
N HIS A 173 8.48 0.78 6.52
CA HIS A 173 9.25 -0.27 5.85
C HIS A 173 8.44 -1.56 5.66
N SER A 174 8.44 -2.12 4.45
CA SER A 174 7.69 -3.34 4.09
C SER A 174 6.20 -3.22 4.41
N ASN A 175 5.58 -2.13 3.99
CA ASN A 175 4.14 -1.92 4.12
C ASN A 175 3.35 -2.86 3.18
N TYR A 176 3.12 -4.09 3.64
CA TYR A 176 2.40 -5.12 2.88
C TYR A 176 1.03 -4.66 2.37
N TYR A 177 0.29 -3.87 3.14
CA TYR A 177 -1.04 -3.39 2.72
C TYR A 177 -0.95 -2.42 1.54
N ALA A 178 0.00 -1.48 1.58
CA ALA A 178 0.24 -0.55 0.47
C ALA A 178 0.64 -1.31 -0.81
N TRP A 179 1.58 -2.26 -0.71
CA TRP A 179 2.03 -3.04 -1.87
C TRP A 179 0.95 -3.97 -2.41
N THR A 180 0.20 -4.65 -1.55
CA THR A 180 -0.93 -5.50 -1.96
C THR A 180 -2.04 -4.69 -2.64
N TYR A 181 -2.28 -3.48 -2.15
CA TYR A 181 -3.23 -2.56 -2.77
C TYR A 181 -2.71 -2.04 -4.12
N ARG A 182 -1.42 -1.71 -4.23
CA ARG A 182 -0.75 -1.32 -5.49
C ARG A 182 -0.84 -2.41 -6.56
N ILE A 183 -0.56 -3.66 -6.18
CA ILE A 183 -0.72 -4.83 -7.07
C ILE A 183 -2.16 -4.94 -7.56
N TRP A 184 -3.13 -4.80 -6.66
CA TRP A 184 -4.55 -4.84 -7.03
C TRP A 184 -4.95 -3.72 -8.01
N LEU A 185 -4.43 -2.49 -7.87
CA LEU A 185 -4.66 -1.40 -8.82
C LEU A 185 -4.15 -1.78 -10.21
N MET A 186 -2.94 -2.33 -10.26
CA MET A 186 -2.28 -2.76 -11.50
C MET A 186 -3.08 -3.87 -12.19
N ASP A 187 -3.57 -4.84 -11.43
CA ASP A 187 -4.41 -5.93 -11.94
C ASP A 187 -5.80 -5.48 -12.39
N SER A 188 -6.36 -4.47 -11.74
CA SER A 188 -7.76 -4.12 -12.00
C SER A 188 -7.89 -3.11 -13.13
N PHE A 189 -6.90 -2.23 -13.30
CA PHE A 189 -7.06 -1.04 -14.13
C PHE A 189 -5.90 -0.73 -15.08
N VAL A 190 -4.74 -1.39 -14.95
CA VAL A 190 -3.55 -1.10 -15.76
C VAL A 190 -3.33 -2.13 -16.88
N HIS A 191 -4.07 -3.23 -16.88
CA HIS A 191 -4.08 -4.18 -18.00
C HIS A 191 -4.45 -3.47 -19.31
N GLY A 192 -3.47 -3.27 -20.20
CA GLY A 192 -3.65 -2.59 -21.48
C GLY A 192 -3.12 -1.15 -21.56
N ASN A 193 -2.46 -0.62 -20.52
CA ASN A 193 -1.77 0.68 -20.56
C ASN A 193 -0.24 0.52 -20.42
N PRO A 194 0.50 0.37 -21.54
CA PRO A 194 1.94 0.14 -21.52
C PRO A 194 2.75 1.27 -20.87
N LEU A 195 2.30 2.51 -21.00
CA LEU A 195 3.00 3.68 -20.46
C LEU A 195 2.98 3.70 -18.93
N VAL A 196 1.81 3.44 -18.34
CA VAL A 196 1.70 3.33 -16.88
C VAL A 196 2.52 2.15 -16.38
N LEU A 197 2.46 1.02 -17.08
CA LEU A 197 3.26 -0.15 -16.73
C LEU A 197 4.78 0.15 -16.75
N GLU A 198 5.27 0.82 -17.79
CA GLU A 198 6.68 1.21 -17.90
C GLU A 198 7.09 2.18 -16.78
N SER A 199 6.26 3.19 -16.51
CA SER A 199 6.50 4.13 -15.39
C SER A 199 6.56 3.42 -14.04
N GLU A 200 5.72 2.40 -13.83
CA GLU A 200 5.68 1.63 -12.59
C GLU A 200 6.88 0.68 -12.44
N ILE A 201 7.37 0.11 -13.54
CA ILE A 201 8.61 -0.68 -13.56
C ILE A 201 9.79 0.22 -13.16
N GLN A 202 9.92 1.40 -13.78
CA GLN A 202 11.00 2.32 -13.46
C GLN A 202 10.94 2.80 -12.00
N MET A 203 9.74 3.14 -11.52
CA MET A 203 9.52 3.56 -10.14
C MET A 203 9.92 2.46 -9.15
N THR A 204 9.56 1.20 -9.43
CA THR A 204 9.93 0.06 -8.59
C THR A 204 11.45 -0.17 -8.59
N ARG A 205 12.11 0.02 -9.73
CA ARG A 205 13.57 -0.06 -9.83
C ARG A 205 14.25 0.98 -8.93
N ASP A 206 13.83 2.24 -9.01
CA ASP A 206 14.38 3.32 -8.19
C ASP A 206 14.12 3.08 -6.69
N TRP A 207 12.95 2.51 -6.36
CA TRP A 207 12.60 2.13 -4.99
C TRP A 207 13.57 1.11 -4.41
N VAL A 208 13.81 0.01 -5.13
CA VAL A 208 14.61 -1.12 -4.62
C VAL A 208 16.08 -0.74 -4.49
N GLN A 209 16.59 0.16 -5.34
CA GLN A 209 17.94 0.70 -5.21
C GLN A 209 18.15 1.49 -3.91
N SER A 210 17.10 2.14 -3.40
CA SER A 210 17.13 2.88 -2.12
C SER A 210 16.64 2.06 -0.92
N HIS A 211 15.94 0.95 -1.16
CA HIS A 211 15.32 0.08 -0.15
C HIS A 211 15.63 -1.39 -0.45
N VAL A 212 16.91 -1.76 -0.47
CA VAL A 212 17.40 -3.08 -0.92
C VAL A 212 16.77 -4.26 -0.15
N SER A 213 16.40 -4.06 1.12
CA SER A 213 15.70 -5.06 1.94
C SER A 213 14.18 -5.10 1.73
N ASP A 214 13.59 -4.05 1.15
CA ASP A 214 12.15 -3.96 0.88
C ASP A 214 11.84 -4.37 -0.57
N CYS A 215 12.03 -5.65 -0.85
CA CYS A 215 11.70 -6.25 -2.15
C CYS A 215 10.19 -6.40 -2.38
N SER A 216 9.33 -5.81 -1.54
CA SER A 216 7.88 -5.84 -1.72
C SER A 216 7.45 -5.26 -3.07
N GLY A 217 8.18 -4.26 -3.59
CA GLY A 217 7.95 -3.68 -4.92
C GLY A 217 8.23 -4.66 -6.06
N LEU A 218 9.22 -5.55 -5.90
CA LEU A 218 9.60 -6.52 -6.92
C LEU A 218 8.49 -7.56 -7.19
N TYR A 219 7.55 -7.74 -6.26
CA TYR A 219 6.36 -8.58 -6.50
C TYR A 219 5.40 -7.98 -7.52
N LEU A 220 5.45 -6.67 -7.79
CA LEU A 220 4.66 -6.05 -8.86
C LEU A 220 5.07 -6.60 -10.23
N LEU A 221 6.36 -6.87 -10.39
CA LEU A 221 6.98 -7.32 -11.64
C LEU A 221 6.69 -8.79 -11.95
N LYS A 222 6.27 -9.56 -10.94
CA LYS A 222 5.79 -10.95 -11.12
C LYS A 222 4.68 -11.05 -12.16
N ARG A 223 3.86 -10.02 -12.31
CA ARG A 223 2.62 -10.10 -13.10
C ARG A 223 2.77 -9.74 -14.57
N VAL A 224 3.93 -9.20 -14.96
CA VAL A 224 4.12 -8.79 -16.36
C VAL A 224 4.49 -9.98 -17.25
N GLY A 225 5.07 -11.05 -16.69
CA GLY A 225 5.34 -12.31 -17.39
C GLY A 225 6.17 -12.17 -18.67
N SER A 226 6.84 -11.02 -18.85
CA SER A 226 7.58 -10.67 -20.05
C SER A 226 9.04 -11.02 -19.84
N SER A 227 9.57 -11.96 -20.62
CA SER A 227 10.98 -12.38 -20.54
C SER A 227 11.96 -11.22 -20.66
N PRO A 228 11.79 -10.25 -21.60
CA PRO A 228 12.66 -9.08 -21.68
C PRO A 228 12.71 -8.27 -20.37
N LEU A 229 11.60 -8.17 -19.65
CA LEU A 229 11.55 -7.48 -18.36
C LEU A 229 12.21 -8.32 -17.27
N LEU A 230 11.94 -9.62 -17.21
CA LEU A 230 12.59 -10.52 -16.25
C LEU A 230 14.12 -10.55 -16.42
N VAL A 231 14.64 -10.45 -17.64
CA VAL A 231 16.09 -10.33 -17.91
C VAL A 231 16.64 -9.00 -17.38
N ARG A 232 15.92 -7.89 -17.57
CA ARG A 232 16.32 -6.58 -17.00
C ARG A 232 16.32 -6.61 -15.47
N GLU A 233 15.33 -7.25 -14.86
CA GLU A 233 15.26 -7.43 -13.41
C GLU A 233 16.37 -8.33 -12.87
N LEU A 234 16.75 -9.37 -13.62
CA LEU A 234 17.88 -10.21 -13.25
C LEU A 234 19.20 -9.42 -13.24
N ALA A 235 19.40 -8.55 -14.25
CA ALA A 235 20.55 -7.64 -14.28
C ALA A 235 20.54 -6.64 -13.11
N LEU A 236 19.37 -6.12 -12.72
CA LEU A 236 19.25 -5.30 -11.51
C LEU A 236 19.61 -6.10 -10.25
N CYS A 237 19.20 -7.37 -10.14
CA CYS A 237 19.60 -8.23 -9.04
C CYS A 237 21.13 -8.44 -9.00
N ASP A 238 21.79 -8.54 -10.16
CA ASP A 238 23.25 -8.63 -10.24
C ASP A 238 23.89 -7.39 -9.59
N GLU A 239 23.47 -6.20 -10.02
CA GLU A 239 23.95 -4.92 -9.50
C GLU A 239 23.75 -4.82 -7.97
N LEU A 240 22.55 -5.14 -7.49
CA LEU A 240 22.18 -5.02 -6.08
C LEU A 240 22.91 -6.03 -5.20
N CYS A 241 23.03 -7.29 -5.62
CA CYS A 241 23.74 -8.32 -4.86
C CYS A 241 25.23 -8.00 -4.70
N LEU A 242 25.84 -7.33 -5.69
CA LEU A 242 27.25 -6.96 -5.67
C LEU A 242 27.50 -5.64 -4.92
N GLN A 243 26.62 -4.64 -5.06
CA GLN A 243 26.75 -3.35 -4.38
C GLN A 243 26.36 -3.44 -2.90
N PHE A 244 25.37 -4.27 -2.58
CA PHE A 244 24.79 -4.43 -1.24
C PHE A 244 24.76 -5.92 -0.85
N PRO A 245 25.93 -6.52 -0.53
CA PRO A 245 26.00 -7.93 -0.17
C PRO A 245 25.24 -8.20 1.14
N GLY A 246 24.64 -9.39 1.26
CA GLY A 246 23.96 -9.86 2.47
C GLY A 246 22.45 -9.68 2.50
N HIS A 247 21.84 -9.09 1.47
CA HIS A 247 20.39 -8.87 1.42
C HIS A 247 19.63 -10.07 0.82
N GLU A 248 19.14 -10.98 1.68
CA GLU A 248 18.41 -12.21 1.27
C GLU A 248 17.17 -11.95 0.40
N ALA A 249 16.58 -10.76 0.52
CA ALA A 249 15.42 -10.36 -0.27
C ALA A 249 15.75 -10.27 -1.78
N VAL A 250 16.92 -9.73 -2.13
CA VAL A 250 17.41 -9.63 -3.52
C VAL A 250 17.66 -11.04 -4.09
N TRP A 251 18.30 -11.91 -3.32
CA TRP A 251 18.49 -13.32 -3.70
C TRP A 251 17.18 -14.08 -3.89
N SER A 252 16.17 -13.77 -3.09
CA SER A 252 14.83 -14.34 -3.23
C SER A 252 14.15 -13.87 -4.52
N HIS A 253 14.32 -12.60 -4.90
CA HIS A 253 13.82 -12.09 -6.18
C HIS A 253 14.59 -12.64 -7.39
N ARG A 254 15.92 -12.77 -7.30
CA ARG A 254 16.74 -13.42 -8.33
C ARG A 254 16.22 -14.83 -8.64
N ARG A 255 16.00 -15.64 -7.60
CA ARG A 255 15.44 -17.00 -7.72
C ARG A 255 14.07 -16.97 -8.42
N PHE A 256 13.23 -16.00 -8.07
CA PHE A 256 11.95 -15.80 -8.73
C PHE A 256 12.12 -15.53 -10.25
N CYS A 257 13.01 -14.61 -10.65
CA CYS A 257 13.25 -14.31 -12.07
C CYS A 257 13.79 -15.53 -12.83
N LEU A 258 14.78 -16.23 -12.27
CA LEU A 258 15.35 -17.44 -12.86
C LEU A 258 14.31 -18.54 -13.04
N TRP A 259 13.41 -18.73 -12.06
CA TRP A 259 12.33 -19.72 -12.17
C TRP A 259 11.37 -19.42 -13.32
N TRP A 260 11.02 -18.15 -13.53
CA TRP A 260 10.12 -17.76 -14.63
C TRP A 260 10.79 -17.79 -16.00
N LEU A 261 12.09 -17.47 -16.07
CA LEU A 261 12.87 -17.55 -17.30
C LEU A 261 13.17 -19.02 -17.69
N HIS A 262 13.37 -19.88 -16.70
CA HIS A 262 13.82 -21.27 -16.86
C HIS A 262 12.97 -22.25 -16.04
N PRO A 263 11.64 -22.33 -16.27
CA PRO A 263 10.77 -23.20 -15.48
C PRO A 263 11.15 -24.67 -15.66
N PRO A 264 11.25 -25.47 -14.57
CA PRO A 264 11.61 -26.88 -14.64
C PRO A 264 10.56 -27.69 -15.40
N SER A 265 11.01 -28.71 -16.12
CA SER A 265 10.17 -29.53 -17.02
C SER A 265 9.07 -30.33 -16.30
N SER A 266 9.14 -30.46 -14.96
CA SER A 266 8.28 -31.34 -14.16
C SER A 266 7.24 -30.63 -13.27
N VAL A 267 7.22 -29.29 -13.21
CA VAL A 267 6.29 -28.58 -12.31
C VAL A 267 4.95 -28.33 -13.01
N ALA A 268 3.91 -28.99 -12.52
CA ALA A 268 2.51 -28.70 -12.83
C ALA A 268 2.11 -27.34 -12.22
N ALA A 269 2.58 -26.24 -12.83
CA ALA A 269 2.11 -24.90 -12.48
C ALA A 269 0.63 -24.78 -12.85
N THR A 270 -0.15 -24.07 -12.04
CA THR A 270 -1.59 -23.84 -12.27
C THR A 270 -1.81 -23.27 -13.68
N ASN A 271 -2.89 -23.70 -14.35
CA ASN A 271 -3.08 -23.61 -15.81
C ASN A 271 -2.87 -22.23 -16.48
N GLY A 272 -2.85 -21.12 -15.72
CA GLY A 272 -2.54 -19.77 -16.24
C GLY A 272 -1.05 -19.42 -16.33
N GLU A 273 -0.20 -19.95 -15.43
CA GLU A 273 1.22 -19.58 -15.33
C GLU A 273 2.09 -20.28 -16.40
N GLN A 274 1.68 -21.47 -16.86
CA GLN A 274 2.39 -22.22 -17.91
C GLN A 274 2.38 -21.54 -19.29
N SER A 275 1.31 -20.83 -19.63
CA SER A 275 1.14 -20.18 -20.94
C SER A 275 2.13 -19.02 -21.13
N LEU A 276 2.37 -18.25 -20.06
CA LEU A 276 3.31 -17.13 -20.05
C LEU A 276 4.77 -17.61 -19.96
N ALA A 277 5.06 -18.60 -19.10
CA ALA A 277 6.42 -19.11 -18.93
C ALA A 277 6.94 -19.90 -20.16
N LYS A 278 6.07 -20.62 -20.90
CA LYS A 278 6.47 -21.30 -22.15
C LYS A 278 6.85 -20.33 -23.27
N LYS A 279 6.23 -19.15 -23.34
CA LYS A 279 6.57 -18.10 -24.32
C LYS A 279 7.93 -17.45 -24.05
N ALA A 280 8.50 -17.63 -22.86
CA ALA A 280 9.68 -16.93 -22.39
C ALA A 280 11.02 -17.65 -22.61
N ARG A 281 11.02 -18.87 -23.18
CA ARG A 281 12.26 -19.63 -23.42
C ARG A 281 13.19 -18.92 -24.40
N GLY A 282 14.20 -18.23 -23.87
CA GLY A 282 15.38 -17.82 -24.62
C GLY A 282 16.37 -18.98 -24.75
N THR A 283 17.05 -19.06 -25.89
CA THR A 283 18.14 -19.99 -26.20
C THR A 283 19.49 -19.52 -25.64
N THR A 284 19.51 -18.94 -24.44
CA THR A 284 20.72 -18.39 -23.81
C THR A 284 21.36 -19.41 -22.86
N ASP A 285 22.70 -19.46 -22.86
CA ASP A 285 23.49 -20.19 -21.85
C ASP A 285 23.40 -19.47 -20.49
N TRP A 286 22.25 -19.62 -19.85
CA TRP A 286 21.99 -19.05 -18.54
C TRP A 286 22.82 -19.73 -17.44
N CYS A 287 23.21 -20.99 -17.65
CA CYS A 287 24.05 -21.74 -16.73
C CYS A 287 25.42 -21.06 -16.56
N GLY A 288 26.13 -20.80 -17.66
CA GLY A 288 27.44 -20.12 -17.62
C GLY A 288 27.34 -18.68 -17.09
N THR A 289 26.24 -17.98 -17.42
CA THR A 289 25.99 -16.63 -16.89
C THR A 289 25.82 -16.64 -15.37
N GLU A 290 25.09 -17.62 -14.85
CA GLU A 290 24.85 -17.77 -13.40
C GLU A 290 26.13 -18.19 -12.65
N GLU A 291 26.96 -19.07 -13.23
CA GLU A 291 28.27 -19.43 -12.69
C GLU A 291 29.19 -18.20 -12.54
N ALA A 292 29.26 -17.37 -13.59
CA ALA A 292 30.06 -16.15 -13.58
C ALA A 292 29.58 -15.15 -12.50
N PHE A 293 28.26 -14.98 -12.36
CA PHE A 293 27.68 -14.14 -11.31
C PHE A 293 28.05 -14.65 -9.91
N LEU A 294 27.87 -15.95 -9.65
CA LEU A 294 28.19 -16.57 -8.36
C LEU A 294 29.67 -16.42 -7.99
N ALA A 295 30.57 -16.49 -8.98
CA ALA A 295 32.00 -16.28 -8.77
C ALA A 295 32.30 -14.85 -8.28
N CYS A 296 31.59 -13.85 -8.80
CA CYS A 296 31.72 -12.45 -8.38
C CYS A 296 31.18 -12.18 -6.97
N CYS A 297 30.16 -12.93 -6.53
CA CYS A 297 29.57 -12.77 -5.18
C CYS A 297 30.42 -13.40 -4.07
N LYS A 298 31.22 -14.43 -4.39
CA LYS A 298 32.09 -15.12 -3.44
C LYS A 298 33.13 -14.14 -2.90
N THR A 299 33.48 -14.25 -1.62
CA THR A 299 34.47 -13.37 -0.93
C THR A 299 33.98 -11.98 -0.49
N GLN A 300 32.70 -11.66 -0.67
CA GLN A 300 32.12 -10.39 -0.20
C GLN A 300 31.65 -10.42 1.26
N GLY A 301 31.97 -11.48 2.00
CA GLY A 301 31.71 -11.62 3.44
C GLY A 301 30.96 -12.91 3.80
N ALA A 302 31.12 -13.36 5.05
CA ALA A 302 30.61 -14.66 5.51
C ALA A 302 29.09 -14.85 5.31
N TRP A 303 28.31 -13.78 5.45
CA TRP A 303 26.86 -13.85 5.24
C TRP A 303 26.50 -13.94 3.75
N GLN A 304 27.20 -13.22 2.88
CA GLN A 304 27.01 -13.33 1.43
C GLN A 304 27.38 -14.74 0.93
N ASP A 305 28.48 -15.32 1.44
CA ASP A 305 28.88 -16.69 1.12
C ASP A 305 27.80 -17.70 1.53
N THR A 306 27.13 -17.47 2.67
CA THR A 306 25.97 -18.27 3.11
C THR A 306 24.80 -18.15 2.13
N LEU A 307 24.51 -16.95 1.63
CA LEU A 307 23.44 -16.73 0.65
C LEU A 307 23.77 -17.39 -0.70
N VAL A 308 25.02 -17.33 -1.15
CA VAL A 308 25.51 -18.05 -2.33
C VAL A 308 25.27 -19.56 -2.19
N GLN A 309 25.64 -20.15 -1.04
CA GLN A 309 25.41 -21.58 -0.78
C GLN A 309 23.92 -21.95 -0.81
N ARG A 310 23.05 -21.13 -0.19
CA ARG A 310 21.59 -21.32 -0.24
C ARG A 310 21.04 -21.22 -1.66
N HIS A 311 21.56 -20.28 -2.45
CA HIS A 311 21.16 -20.09 -3.84
C HIS A 311 21.56 -21.29 -4.71
N VAL A 312 22.80 -21.77 -4.60
CA VAL A 312 23.28 -22.99 -5.29
C VAL A 312 22.44 -24.21 -4.93
N HIS A 313 22.13 -24.38 -3.65
CA HIS A 313 21.25 -25.46 -3.19
C HIS A 313 19.86 -25.38 -3.84
N TRP A 314 19.28 -24.17 -3.91
CA TRP A 314 18.01 -23.95 -4.58
C TRP A 314 18.09 -24.22 -6.09
N LEU A 315 19.12 -23.74 -6.80
CA LEU A 315 19.31 -23.96 -8.23
C LEU A 315 19.33 -25.44 -8.59
N ARG A 316 20.05 -26.26 -7.81
CA ARG A 316 20.14 -27.71 -8.00
C ARG A 316 18.80 -28.41 -7.79
N ASN A 317 18.08 -28.04 -6.74
CA ASN A 317 16.86 -28.73 -6.34
C ASN A 317 15.61 -28.27 -7.11
N VAL A 318 15.59 -27.02 -7.58
CA VAL A 318 14.41 -26.40 -8.22
C VAL A 318 14.56 -26.28 -9.73
N LEU A 319 15.75 -25.93 -10.23
CA LEU A 319 16.00 -25.73 -11.67
C LEU A 319 16.81 -26.87 -12.30
N ASN A 320 17.14 -27.92 -11.55
CA ASN A 320 18.03 -29.02 -11.99
C ASN A 320 19.37 -28.51 -12.54
N TRP A 321 19.89 -27.41 -11.97
CA TRP A 321 21.13 -26.80 -12.41
C TRP A 321 22.32 -27.72 -12.13
N MET A 322 23.09 -28.05 -13.18
CA MET A 322 24.28 -28.90 -13.11
C MET A 322 25.60 -28.12 -13.22
N GLY A 323 25.55 -26.79 -13.07
CA GLY A 323 26.74 -25.96 -13.11
C GLY A 323 27.73 -26.30 -12.00
N SER A 324 28.99 -26.02 -12.30
CA SER A 324 30.09 -26.03 -11.35
C SER A 324 29.88 -24.93 -10.30
N VAL A 325 30.16 -25.27 -9.04
CA VAL A 325 30.18 -24.26 -7.97
C VAL A 325 31.56 -23.61 -8.04
N PRO A 326 31.67 -22.27 -8.08
CA PRO A 326 32.95 -21.60 -7.96
C PRO A 326 33.58 -21.82 -6.59
#